data_AF-A0A7J6FQK6-F1
#
_entry.id   AF-A0A7J6FQK6-F1
#
_cell.length_a   1.000
_cell.length_b   1.000
_cell.length_c   1.000
_cell.angle_alpha   90.00
_cell.angle_beta   90.00
_cell.angle_gamma   90.00
#
_symmetry.space_group_name_H-M   'P 1'
#
loop_
_entity.id
_entity.type
_entity.pdbx_description
1 polymer ?
#
loop_
_entity_poly.entity_id
_entity_poly.type
_entity_poly.pdbx_seq_one_letter_code
_entity_poly.pdbx_strand_id
1 'polypeptide(L)'
;MLSLSTARETGSTFNNQEFNNPFKSLKYVLLYPTNFLKFKSTLAIFALTFISLLLFLVIISSNRYSIISFSRYDAIPRNITTFPTIFSDEKEEKTNISHILFGIGGSAKTWNDRRHYSELWWKPNVTRGFVWLDENPETTTSSESFMPYRVSGDTSDFKYSCSYGSRSAVRMARILKESFELGLENVRWFVMGDDDTVFFTENLVVVLGKYDHNQMYYVGGNSESVEQNVIHSYSMAYGGGGFAVSYPLAAELVRVLDSCINRYHKFFGSDQKVQGCLSEIGIPLTRELGFHQLDIRGHSYGLLAAHPVAPLVSLHHINHLEPLFPNQTRIDSLKRLIGAYEMDPGRILQQTVCYDLKRNWSISVSWGYTLQLYPSLVSAKDLTTAWLTFKTWRTWNLGPFTFNTRFFSQDPCKNPVFYFMDRVEKTGSDRTSTTYKKQALTTSDAHQCEHVDYAAALAIHSFNVSAPHFNPELWNKAPRRQCCEIINDGDTTEGGTPQLLIRGCNQYESVTPN
;
A
#
# COMPACT_ATOMS: atom_id res chain seq x y z
N MET A 1 28.33 -42.02 47.82
CA MET A 1 29.45 -41.36 48.53
C MET A 1 29.29 -39.87 48.23
N LEU A 2 28.80 -38.99 49.12
CA LEU A 2 29.30 -38.61 50.47
C LEU A 2 30.76 -38.11 50.40
N SER A 3 31.16 -36.92 50.90
CA SER A 3 30.53 -35.92 51.81
C SER A 3 30.79 -34.48 51.30
N LEU A 4 30.00 -33.40 51.46
CA LEU A 4 28.84 -33.03 52.32
C LEU A 4 29.16 -32.33 53.68
N SER A 5 29.53 -31.03 53.64
CA SER A 5 29.39 -30.06 54.77
C SER A 5 29.27 -28.63 54.20
N THR A 6 28.17 -27.87 54.26
CA THR A 6 27.39 -27.28 55.39
C THR A 6 28.13 -26.23 56.23
N ALA A 7 27.58 -25.07 56.60
CA ALA A 7 26.38 -24.33 56.16
C ALA A 7 26.39 -22.93 56.81
N ARG A 8 25.72 -21.92 56.22
CA ARG A 8 24.80 -21.02 56.97
C ARG A 8 23.98 -20.10 56.06
N GLU A 9 22.69 -20.07 56.31
CA GLU A 9 21.75 -19.08 55.78
C GLU A 9 21.74 -17.83 56.68
N THR A 10 21.55 -16.66 56.08
CA THR A 10 20.68 -15.60 56.64
C THR A 10 19.97 -14.92 55.48
N GLY A 11 18.64 -14.93 55.48
CA GLY A 11 17.84 -14.26 54.45
C GLY A 11 17.43 -12.86 54.87
N SER A 12 17.18 -11.99 53.89
CA SER A 12 16.17 -10.93 54.00
C SER A 12 15.76 -10.35 52.64
N THR A 13 14.46 -10.09 52.50
CA THR A 13 13.83 -9.11 51.59
C THR A 13 14.20 -9.14 50.11
N PHE A 14 13.33 -9.80 49.32
CA PHE A 14 13.01 -9.32 47.97
C PHE A 14 12.55 -7.86 48.06
N ASN A 15 13.16 -6.97 47.30
CA ASN A 15 12.72 -5.59 47.12
C ASN A 15 12.33 -5.36 45.66
N ASN A 16 11.26 -4.58 45.47
CA ASN A 16 10.63 -4.34 44.17
C ASN A 16 11.61 -3.78 43.13
N GLN A 17 11.58 -4.33 41.91
CA GLN A 17 12.12 -3.62 40.75
C GLN A 17 11.21 -2.43 40.43
N GLU A 18 11.67 -1.21 40.72
CA GLU A 18 10.98 0.01 40.32
C GLU A 18 10.87 0.12 38.80
N PHE A 19 9.71 0.55 38.33
CA PHE A 19 9.47 0.89 36.94
C PHE A 19 10.39 2.04 36.49
N ASN A 20 11.11 1.86 35.38
CA ASN A 20 11.90 2.91 34.77
C ASN A 20 11.01 4.08 34.31
N ASN A 21 11.13 5.21 35.01
CA ASN A 21 10.41 6.45 34.71
C ASN A 21 10.95 7.11 33.41
N PRO A 22 10.10 7.36 32.39
CA PRO A 22 10.56 7.82 31.07
C PRO A 22 10.99 9.31 30.99
N PHE A 23 10.91 10.09 32.07
CA PHE A 23 11.16 11.54 32.05
C PHE A 23 12.59 11.99 32.42
N LYS A 24 13.56 11.06 32.47
CA LYS A 24 14.92 11.37 32.97
C LYS A 24 15.82 12.18 32.01
N SER A 25 15.36 12.54 30.82
CA SER A 25 16.11 13.36 29.85
C SER A 25 15.90 14.88 29.98
N LEU A 26 14.92 15.35 30.75
CA LEU A 26 14.49 16.76 30.75
C LEU A 26 15.14 17.64 31.83
N LYS A 27 16.44 17.47 32.12
CA LYS A 27 17.16 18.22 33.17
C LYS A 27 18.51 18.87 32.78
N TYR A 28 18.72 19.13 31.48
CA TYR A 28 19.87 19.92 31.00
C TYR A 28 19.47 21.08 30.06
N VAL A 29 18.54 21.93 30.50
CA VAL A 29 18.36 23.29 29.95
C VAL A 29 18.20 24.29 31.10
N LEU A 30 19.29 24.51 31.85
CA LEU A 30 19.44 25.61 32.80
C LEU A 30 20.67 26.43 32.39
N LEU A 31 20.43 27.45 31.58
CA LEU A 31 21.44 28.39 31.10
C LEU A 31 21.90 29.29 32.26
N TYR A 32 23.13 29.09 32.75
CA TYR A 32 23.83 30.10 33.55
C TYR A 32 24.63 31.04 32.63
N PRO A 33 24.70 32.36 32.93
CA PRO A 33 25.18 33.34 31.99
C PRO A 33 26.71 33.45 32.01
N THR A 34 27.36 33.14 30.87
CA THR A 34 28.73 33.59 30.61
C THR A 34 28.79 34.29 29.25
N ASN A 35 29.51 35.42 29.19
CA ASN A 35 29.76 36.25 27.99
C ASN A 35 28.61 37.15 27.49
N PHE A 36 28.18 38.10 28.33
CA PHE A 36 27.33 39.24 27.93
C PHE A 36 27.88 40.04 26.72
N LEU A 37 29.21 40.07 26.51
CA LEU A 37 29.85 40.66 25.33
C LEU A 37 29.56 39.89 24.04
N LYS A 38 29.61 38.54 24.07
CA LYS A 38 29.37 37.71 22.88
C LYS A 38 27.92 37.83 22.42
N PHE A 39 26.97 37.93 23.35
CA PHE A 39 25.55 38.14 23.02
C PHE A 39 25.31 39.46 22.25
N LYS A 40 26.00 40.56 22.64
CA LYS A 40 25.92 41.82 21.90
C LYS A 40 26.52 41.72 20.50
N SER A 41 27.61 40.97 20.30
CA SER A 41 28.20 40.81 18.97
C SER A 41 27.37 39.91 18.06
N THR A 42 26.78 38.81 18.55
CA THR A 42 25.83 38.03 17.73
C THR A 42 24.59 38.85 17.38
N LEU A 43 24.02 39.61 18.33
CA LEU A 43 22.83 40.43 18.04
C LEU A 43 23.13 41.52 16.99
N ALA A 44 24.32 42.14 17.03
CA ALA A 44 24.76 43.07 15.99
C ALA A 44 24.94 42.40 14.61
N ILE A 45 25.49 41.18 14.57
CA ILE A 45 25.62 40.41 13.32
C ILE A 45 24.24 40.06 12.75
N PHE A 46 23.30 39.61 13.58
CA PHE A 46 21.92 39.34 13.15
C PHE A 46 21.18 40.60 12.66
N ALA A 47 21.40 41.76 13.29
CA ALA A 47 20.86 43.03 12.81
C ALA A 47 21.43 43.42 11.44
N LEU A 48 22.75 43.27 11.24
CA LEU A 48 23.41 43.56 9.96
C LEU A 48 22.98 42.62 8.84
N THR A 49 22.82 41.31 9.10
CA THR A 49 22.32 40.38 8.07
C THR A 49 20.85 40.64 7.74
N PHE A 50 20.02 41.01 8.71
CA PHE A 50 18.62 41.39 8.48
C PHE A 50 18.49 42.68 7.66
N ILE A 51 19.29 43.71 7.95
CA ILE A 51 19.34 44.95 7.16
C ILE A 51 19.83 44.67 5.73
N SER A 52 20.86 43.82 5.57
CA SER A 52 21.35 43.40 4.25
C SER A 52 20.27 42.68 3.43
N LEU A 53 19.52 41.77 4.06
CA LEU A 53 18.40 41.06 3.42
C LEU A 53 17.27 42.01 3.00
N LEU A 54 16.91 42.98 3.85
CA LEU A 54 15.92 44.00 3.51
C LEU A 54 16.37 44.88 2.34
N LEU A 55 17.62 45.32 2.32
CA LEU A 55 18.19 46.09 1.20
C LEU A 55 18.19 45.27 -0.09
N PHE A 56 18.53 43.98 -0.03
CA PHE A 56 18.48 43.07 -1.18
C PHE A 56 17.05 42.89 -1.72
N LEU A 57 16.05 42.75 -0.84
CA LEU A 57 14.64 42.69 -1.22
C LEU A 57 14.14 44.01 -1.85
N VAL A 58 14.58 45.17 -1.35
CA VAL A 58 14.29 46.49 -1.94
C VAL A 58 14.95 46.66 -3.32
N ILE A 59 16.16 46.14 -3.51
CA ILE A 59 16.84 46.11 -4.83
C ILE A 59 16.09 45.20 -5.80
N ILE A 60 15.58 44.04 -5.36
CA ILE A 60 14.76 43.17 -6.20
C ILE A 60 13.42 43.85 -6.54
N SER A 61 12.73 44.46 -5.58
CA SER A 61 11.44 45.11 -5.84
C SER A 61 11.56 46.36 -6.72
N SER A 62 12.68 47.10 -6.65
CA SER A 62 12.92 48.24 -7.54
C SER A 62 13.32 47.80 -8.96
N ASN A 63 14.10 46.72 -9.12
CA ASN A 63 14.40 46.16 -10.45
C ASN A 63 13.19 45.52 -11.16
N ARG A 64 12.13 45.12 -10.42
CA ARG A 64 10.87 44.61 -11.02
C ARG A 64 10.13 45.65 -11.87
N TYR A 65 10.36 46.95 -11.66
CA TYR A 65 9.66 48.01 -12.42
C TYR A 65 10.33 48.39 -13.76
N SER A 66 11.53 47.88 -14.05
CA SER A 66 12.29 48.22 -15.27
C SER A 66 12.35 47.12 -16.34
N ILE A 67 11.70 45.97 -16.12
CA ILE A 67 11.75 44.80 -17.03
C ILE A 67 10.42 44.61 -17.81
N ILE A 68 9.44 45.52 -17.65
CA ILE A 68 8.23 45.56 -18.49
C ILE A 68 8.45 46.48 -19.71
N SER A 69 9.50 46.21 -20.49
CA SER A 69 9.53 46.57 -21.91
C SER A 69 10.58 45.74 -22.66
N PHE A 70 10.32 45.45 -23.94
CA PHE A 70 11.22 44.77 -24.88
C PHE A 70 11.69 43.34 -24.54
N SER A 71 10.97 42.36 -25.10
CA SER A 71 11.63 41.37 -25.93
C SER A 71 10.70 40.89 -27.05
N ARG A 72 10.79 41.57 -28.19
CA ARG A 72 10.24 41.10 -29.47
C ARG A 72 11.38 40.31 -30.13
N TYR A 73 11.32 38.99 -30.10
CA TYR A 73 12.29 38.13 -30.79
C TYR A 73 11.62 37.36 -31.94
N ASP A 74 12.39 37.18 -32.99
CA ASP A 74 11.90 36.83 -34.33
C ASP A 74 11.34 35.42 -34.45
N ALA A 75 10.27 35.30 -35.25
CA ALA A 75 9.70 34.03 -35.63
C ALA A 75 10.58 33.35 -36.68
N ILE A 76 11.38 32.36 -36.26
CA ILE A 76 12.03 31.42 -37.17
C ILE A 76 10.94 30.45 -37.70
N PRO A 77 10.75 30.32 -39.03
CA PRO A 77 9.74 29.41 -39.57
C PRO A 77 10.18 27.96 -39.36
N ARG A 78 9.57 27.27 -38.40
CA ARG A 78 9.60 25.80 -38.37
C ARG A 78 8.56 25.29 -39.34
N ASN A 79 8.99 24.52 -40.34
CA ASN A 79 8.08 23.67 -41.12
C ASN A 79 7.53 22.58 -40.19
N ILE A 80 6.41 22.89 -39.54
CA ILE A 80 5.59 21.90 -38.85
C ILE A 80 4.90 21.10 -39.95
N THR A 81 5.29 19.84 -40.13
CA THR A 81 4.45 18.85 -40.79
C THR A 81 3.18 18.71 -39.96
N THR A 82 2.12 19.38 -40.41
CA THR A 82 0.78 19.29 -39.81
C THR A 82 0.25 17.89 -40.02
N PHE A 83 0.40 17.03 -39.02
CA PHE A 83 -0.49 15.88 -38.88
C PHE A 83 -1.92 16.42 -38.82
N PRO A 84 -2.86 15.89 -39.61
CA PRO A 84 -4.22 16.40 -39.63
C PRO A 84 -4.86 16.14 -38.28
N THR A 85 -5.08 17.19 -37.49
CA THR A 85 -5.86 17.14 -36.26
C THR A 85 -7.33 16.93 -36.62
N ILE A 86 -7.69 15.68 -36.92
CA ILE A 86 -9.07 15.24 -36.89
C ILE A 86 -9.48 15.26 -35.42
N PHE A 87 -9.97 16.42 -34.97
CA PHE A 87 -10.83 16.47 -33.79
C PHE A 87 -12.16 15.83 -34.19
N SER A 88 -12.20 14.48 -34.17
CA SER A 88 -13.46 13.80 -34.02
C SER A 88 -13.96 14.09 -32.61
N ASP A 89 -15.19 14.57 -32.50
CA ASP A 89 -15.91 14.70 -31.22
C ASP A 89 -16.41 13.31 -30.76
N GLU A 90 -15.58 12.29 -31.01
CA GLU A 90 -15.75 10.95 -30.48
C GLU A 90 -15.39 11.02 -29.00
N LYS A 91 -16.34 10.62 -28.14
CA LYS A 91 -16.05 10.39 -26.72
C LYS A 91 -14.88 9.42 -26.63
N GLU A 92 -13.72 9.94 -26.26
CA GLU A 92 -12.51 9.18 -26.05
C GLU A 92 -12.82 7.94 -25.20
N GLU A 93 -12.56 6.75 -25.74
CA GLU A 93 -12.96 5.50 -25.12
C GLU A 93 -12.35 5.42 -23.71
N LYS A 94 -13.13 5.09 -22.68
CA LYS A 94 -12.58 4.96 -21.32
C LYS A 94 -11.50 3.87 -21.28
N THR A 95 -10.42 4.14 -20.56
CA THR A 95 -9.37 3.16 -20.27
C THR A 95 -10.00 1.89 -19.69
N ASN A 96 -9.64 0.74 -20.27
CA ASN A 96 -10.10 -0.58 -19.86
C ASN A 96 -8.94 -1.59 -19.95
N ILE A 97 -9.16 -2.86 -19.60
CA ILE A 97 -8.08 -3.85 -19.45
C ILE A 97 -7.29 -4.09 -20.75
N SER A 98 -7.90 -3.95 -21.93
CA SER A 98 -7.21 -4.13 -23.21
C SER A 98 -6.14 -3.05 -23.46
N HIS A 99 -6.28 -1.88 -22.84
CA HIS A 99 -5.36 -0.75 -22.98
C HIS A 99 -4.09 -0.87 -22.12
N ILE A 100 -4.06 -1.82 -21.19
CA ILE A 100 -2.94 -2.06 -20.29
C ILE A 100 -2.02 -3.13 -20.92
N LEU A 101 -0.70 -2.98 -20.76
CA LEU A 101 0.30 -4.00 -21.09
C LEU A 101 1.12 -4.34 -19.84
N PHE A 102 1.05 -5.59 -19.39
CA PHE A 102 1.81 -6.05 -18.22
C PHE A 102 3.23 -6.49 -18.59
N GLY A 103 4.24 -5.89 -17.98
CA GLY A 103 5.65 -6.30 -18.02
C GLY A 103 6.04 -6.89 -16.67
N ILE A 104 5.86 -8.20 -16.50
CA ILE A 104 6.11 -8.89 -15.23
C ILE A 104 7.56 -9.38 -15.18
N GLY A 105 8.33 -9.01 -14.18
CA GLY A 105 9.70 -9.47 -14.00
C GLY A 105 9.76 -10.80 -13.25
N GLY A 106 10.43 -11.80 -13.83
CA GLY A 106 10.64 -13.10 -13.19
C GLY A 106 12.04 -13.64 -13.43
N SER A 107 12.31 -14.86 -12.95
CA SER A 107 13.52 -15.63 -13.28
C SER A 107 13.13 -17.05 -13.66
N ALA A 108 13.76 -17.62 -14.69
CA ALA A 108 13.50 -18.98 -15.16
C ALA A 108 13.62 -20.01 -14.02
N LYS A 109 14.58 -19.77 -13.11
CA LYS A 109 14.83 -20.59 -11.92
C LYS A 109 13.69 -20.59 -10.90
N THR A 110 12.98 -19.48 -10.71
CA THR A 110 11.92 -19.35 -9.70
C THR A 110 10.51 -19.38 -10.29
N TRP A 111 10.39 -19.29 -11.62
CA TRP A 111 9.11 -19.15 -12.31
C TRP A 111 8.11 -20.26 -11.97
N ASN A 112 8.55 -21.52 -11.98
CA ASN A 112 7.68 -22.66 -11.63
C ASN A 112 7.15 -22.59 -10.19
N ASP A 113 7.96 -22.10 -9.25
CA ASP A 113 7.57 -21.97 -7.84
C ASP A 113 6.69 -20.74 -7.58
N ARG A 114 6.69 -19.74 -8.46
CA ARG A 114 6.02 -18.44 -8.24
C ARG A 114 4.83 -18.15 -9.14
N ARG A 115 4.76 -18.75 -10.34
CA ARG A 115 3.72 -18.48 -11.33
C ARG A 115 2.29 -18.59 -10.78
N HIS A 116 2.07 -19.41 -9.75
CA HIS A 116 0.79 -19.57 -9.10
C HIS A 116 0.22 -18.30 -8.45
N TYR A 117 1.03 -17.27 -8.18
CA TYR A 117 0.54 -15.93 -7.78
C TYR A 117 -0.01 -15.16 -8.99
N SER A 118 0.70 -15.21 -10.11
CA SER A 118 0.26 -14.63 -11.39
C SER A 118 -0.97 -15.32 -11.96
N GLU A 119 -1.10 -16.63 -11.75
CA GLU A 119 -2.26 -17.45 -12.14
C GLU A 119 -3.57 -17.04 -11.42
N LEU A 120 -3.51 -16.27 -10.33
CA LEU A 120 -4.72 -15.81 -9.61
C LEU A 120 -5.46 -14.65 -10.29
N TRP A 121 -4.78 -13.84 -11.09
CA TRP A 121 -5.32 -12.57 -11.60
C TRP A 121 -5.23 -12.40 -13.10
N TRP A 122 -4.28 -13.10 -13.75
CA TRP A 122 -4.18 -13.11 -15.19
C TRP A 122 -5.40 -13.82 -15.81
N LYS A 123 -5.88 -13.32 -16.95
CA LYS A 123 -7.06 -13.85 -17.65
C LYS A 123 -6.71 -14.07 -19.12
N PRO A 124 -6.49 -15.33 -19.57
CA PRO A 124 -6.15 -15.63 -20.96
C PRO A 124 -7.13 -14.98 -21.94
N ASN A 125 -6.61 -14.42 -23.04
CA ASN A 125 -7.36 -13.67 -24.06
C ASN A 125 -8.06 -12.38 -23.55
N VAL A 126 -7.85 -11.95 -22.31
CA VAL A 126 -8.41 -10.71 -21.73
C VAL A 126 -7.30 -9.77 -21.26
N THR A 127 -6.34 -10.26 -20.49
CA THR A 127 -5.11 -9.54 -20.13
C THR A 127 -4.03 -9.75 -21.18
N ARG A 128 -3.19 -8.75 -21.42
CA ARG A 128 -2.04 -8.83 -22.33
C ARG A 128 -0.75 -8.36 -21.66
N GLY A 129 0.37 -8.92 -22.07
CA GLY A 129 1.64 -8.77 -21.35
C GLY A 129 2.48 -10.03 -21.41
N PHE A 130 3.64 -9.96 -20.76
CA PHE A 130 4.64 -11.02 -20.75
C PHE A 130 5.35 -11.10 -19.40
N VAL A 131 5.73 -12.32 -19.00
CA VAL A 131 6.77 -12.54 -18.00
C VAL A 131 8.13 -12.43 -18.68
N TRP A 132 9.01 -11.58 -18.16
CA TRP A 132 10.35 -11.34 -18.67
C TRP A 132 11.37 -12.06 -17.79
N LEU A 133 11.88 -13.17 -18.32
CA LEU A 133 12.84 -14.06 -17.68
C LEU A 133 14.28 -13.65 -18.03
N ASP A 134 15.25 -14.18 -17.29
CA ASP A 134 16.69 -14.11 -17.59
C ASP A 134 17.12 -15.06 -18.71
N GLU A 135 16.48 -16.23 -18.80
CA GLU A 135 16.79 -17.29 -19.76
C GLU A 135 15.55 -18.11 -20.09
N ASN A 136 15.68 -19.12 -20.97
CA ASN A 136 14.58 -20.02 -21.30
C ASN A 136 14.32 -20.99 -20.12
N PRO A 137 13.06 -21.20 -19.69
CA PRO A 137 12.74 -22.13 -18.62
C PRO A 137 12.95 -23.59 -19.06
N GLU A 138 13.55 -24.41 -18.19
CA GLU A 138 13.93 -25.81 -18.49
C GLU A 138 12.75 -26.74 -18.84
N THR A 139 11.53 -26.37 -18.44
CA THR A 139 10.32 -27.22 -18.55
C THR A 139 9.37 -26.72 -19.63
N THR A 140 9.58 -27.21 -20.86
CA THR A 140 8.66 -27.05 -22.00
C THR A 140 7.53 -28.10 -22.01
N THR A 141 7.27 -28.78 -20.89
CA THR A 141 6.25 -29.82 -20.76
C THR A 141 4.84 -29.24 -20.65
N SER A 142 4.31 -28.81 -21.81
CA SER A 142 2.91 -28.93 -22.22
C SER A 142 1.82 -28.88 -21.12
N SER A 143 1.71 -27.75 -20.44
CA SER A 143 0.45 -27.01 -20.50
C SER A 143 0.76 -25.64 -21.09
N GLU A 144 -0.21 -25.06 -21.80
CA GLU A 144 -0.15 -23.67 -22.25
C GLU A 144 0.29 -22.79 -21.08
N SER A 145 1.39 -22.02 -21.21
CA SER A 145 1.83 -21.16 -20.11
C SER A 145 0.78 -20.08 -19.92
N PHE A 146 0.08 -20.10 -18.79
CA PHE A 146 -1.11 -19.29 -18.54
C PHE A 146 -0.89 -17.81 -18.91
N MET A 147 0.27 -17.27 -18.53
CA MET A 147 0.83 -16.02 -19.05
C MET A 147 1.94 -16.32 -20.08
N PRO A 148 1.99 -15.62 -21.24
CA PRO A 148 3.11 -15.68 -22.17
C PRO A 148 4.42 -15.19 -21.53
N TYR A 149 5.56 -15.67 -22.04
CA TYR A 149 6.89 -15.21 -21.58
C TYR A 149 7.77 -14.64 -22.71
N ARG A 150 8.81 -13.93 -22.31
CA ARG A 150 9.93 -13.43 -23.10
C ARG A 150 11.23 -13.62 -22.31
N VAL A 151 12.35 -13.72 -23.02
CA VAL A 151 13.69 -13.66 -22.42
C VAL A 151 14.22 -12.23 -22.59
N SER A 152 14.75 -11.66 -21.52
CA SER A 152 15.27 -10.28 -21.53
C SER A 152 16.53 -10.18 -22.41
N GLY A 153 16.72 -9.05 -23.09
CA GLY A 153 17.91 -8.80 -23.90
C GLY A 153 19.21 -8.77 -23.07
N ASP A 154 20.36 -9.00 -23.72
CA ASP A 154 21.65 -8.97 -23.03
C ASP A 154 21.91 -7.60 -22.36
N THR A 155 22.54 -7.67 -21.18
CA THR A 155 22.92 -6.54 -20.33
C THR A 155 24.38 -6.62 -19.86
N SER A 156 25.21 -7.44 -20.51
CA SER A 156 26.65 -7.57 -20.25
C SER A 156 27.40 -6.23 -20.25
N ASP A 157 27.14 -5.37 -21.23
CA ASP A 157 27.79 -4.05 -21.41
C ASP A 157 27.41 -3.01 -20.33
N PHE A 158 26.37 -3.25 -19.53
CA PHE A 158 25.90 -2.28 -18.55
C PHE A 158 26.75 -2.25 -17.29
N LYS A 159 26.91 -1.05 -16.73
CA LYS A 159 27.54 -0.87 -15.42
C LYS A 159 26.58 -1.28 -14.31
N TYR A 160 27.06 -2.12 -13.39
CA TYR A 160 26.43 -2.40 -12.12
C TYR A 160 27.51 -2.56 -11.05
N SER A 161 27.43 -1.77 -9.97
CA SER A 161 28.44 -1.78 -8.91
C SER A 161 27.85 -1.59 -7.51
N CYS A 162 26.58 -1.96 -7.31
CA CYS A 162 25.99 -2.05 -5.98
C CYS A 162 26.50 -3.33 -5.31
N SER A 163 27.22 -3.23 -4.19
CA SER A 163 27.87 -4.37 -3.55
C SER A 163 26.93 -5.31 -2.78
N TYR A 164 25.69 -4.87 -2.54
CA TYR A 164 24.70 -5.59 -1.72
C TYR A 164 23.40 -5.90 -2.47
N GLY A 165 23.38 -5.77 -3.80
CA GLY A 165 22.24 -6.07 -4.66
C GLY A 165 22.60 -6.98 -5.84
N SER A 166 21.59 -7.40 -6.59
CA SER A 166 21.76 -8.28 -7.75
C SER A 166 21.90 -7.51 -9.07
N ARG A 167 22.80 -7.96 -9.95
CA ARG A 167 22.93 -7.45 -11.33
C ARG A 167 21.64 -7.63 -12.16
N SER A 168 20.74 -8.54 -11.76
CA SER A 168 19.41 -8.68 -12.41
C SER A 168 18.58 -7.38 -12.38
N ALA A 169 18.85 -6.47 -11.44
CA ALA A 169 18.27 -5.12 -11.43
C ALA A 169 18.47 -4.34 -12.75
N VAL A 170 19.49 -4.66 -13.54
CA VAL A 170 19.72 -4.05 -14.86
C VAL A 170 18.67 -4.52 -15.88
N ARG A 171 18.51 -5.84 -16.09
CA ARG A 171 17.49 -6.38 -17.00
C ARG A 171 16.08 -6.00 -16.55
N MET A 172 15.81 -6.09 -15.24
CA MET A 172 14.50 -5.77 -14.67
C MET A 172 14.12 -4.30 -14.91
N ALA A 173 15.08 -3.37 -14.89
CA ALA A 173 14.82 -1.97 -15.23
C ALA A 173 14.54 -1.75 -16.73
N ARG A 174 15.00 -2.64 -17.61
CA ARG A 174 14.80 -2.56 -19.07
C ARG A 174 13.48 -3.19 -19.55
N ILE A 175 12.79 -3.99 -18.74
CA ILE A 175 11.52 -4.64 -19.10
C ILE A 175 10.49 -3.65 -19.68
N LEU A 176 10.41 -2.42 -19.15
CA LEU A 176 9.50 -1.40 -19.69
C LEU A 176 9.86 -1.03 -21.13
N LYS A 177 11.16 -0.85 -21.41
CA LYS A 177 11.67 -0.58 -22.75
C LYS A 177 11.44 -1.76 -23.68
N GLU A 178 11.81 -2.95 -23.24
CA GLU A 178 11.66 -4.17 -24.04
C GLU A 178 10.18 -4.47 -24.34
N SER A 179 9.25 -4.11 -23.42
CA SER A 179 7.80 -4.18 -23.64
C SER A 179 7.26 -3.09 -24.58
N PHE A 180 7.82 -1.88 -24.54
CA PHE A 180 7.48 -0.79 -25.48
C PHE A 180 7.95 -1.11 -26.90
N GLU A 181 9.15 -1.66 -27.04
CA GLU A 181 9.77 -2.02 -28.33
C GLU A 181 9.06 -3.19 -29.04
N LEU A 182 8.12 -3.89 -28.39
CA LEU A 182 7.20 -4.83 -29.04
C LEU A 182 6.22 -4.16 -30.01
N GLY A 183 6.03 -2.84 -29.93
CA GLY A 183 5.20 -2.08 -30.87
C GLY A 183 3.71 -2.44 -30.86
N LEU A 184 3.19 -2.96 -29.74
CA LEU A 184 1.79 -3.38 -29.64
C LEU A 184 0.84 -2.18 -29.74
N GLU A 185 -0.20 -2.31 -30.56
CA GLU A 185 -1.19 -1.26 -30.83
C GLU A 185 -2.10 -0.98 -29.62
N ASN A 186 -2.65 0.23 -29.58
CA ASN A 186 -3.60 0.69 -28.55
C ASN A 186 -3.13 0.46 -27.09
N VAL A 187 -1.84 0.65 -26.81
CA VAL A 187 -1.30 0.68 -25.44
C VAL A 187 -1.42 2.08 -24.87
N ARG A 188 -2.04 2.20 -23.70
CA ARG A 188 -2.13 3.45 -22.93
C ARG A 188 -1.26 3.43 -21.69
N TRP A 189 -1.07 2.25 -21.10
CA TRP A 189 -0.35 2.05 -19.84
C TRP A 189 0.53 0.82 -19.88
N PHE A 190 1.80 0.99 -19.53
CA PHE A 190 2.73 -0.10 -19.24
C PHE A 190 2.71 -0.34 -17.74
N VAL A 191 2.26 -1.51 -17.30
CA VAL A 191 2.18 -1.89 -15.87
C VAL A 191 3.27 -2.89 -15.55
N MET A 192 4.12 -2.52 -14.62
CA MET A 192 5.27 -3.28 -14.16
C MET A 192 4.93 -3.96 -12.84
N GLY A 193 5.51 -5.14 -12.60
CA GLY A 193 5.37 -5.91 -11.35
C GLY A 193 6.33 -7.10 -11.36
N ASP A 194 6.39 -7.85 -10.25
CA ASP A 194 7.21 -9.07 -10.13
C ASP A 194 6.36 -10.35 -10.22
N ASP A 195 6.99 -11.50 -10.43
CA ASP A 195 6.31 -12.80 -10.64
C ASP A 195 5.50 -13.31 -9.43
N ASP A 196 5.76 -12.78 -8.24
CA ASP A 196 5.00 -12.99 -6.99
C ASP A 196 4.08 -11.82 -6.60
N THR A 197 3.76 -10.92 -7.54
CA THR A 197 2.76 -9.85 -7.38
C THR A 197 1.36 -10.32 -7.79
N VAL A 198 0.36 -10.07 -6.92
CA VAL A 198 -1.06 -10.33 -7.20
C VAL A 198 -1.75 -9.00 -7.50
N PHE A 199 -2.23 -8.82 -8.74
CA PHE A 199 -2.97 -7.63 -9.15
C PHE A 199 -4.48 -7.79 -9.04
N PHE A 200 -5.18 -6.69 -8.76
CA PHE A 200 -6.63 -6.58 -8.74
C PHE A 200 -7.04 -5.79 -9.98
N THR A 201 -7.15 -6.48 -11.13
CA THR A 201 -7.09 -5.86 -12.47
C THR A 201 -8.24 -4.89 -12.78
N GLU A 202 -9.46 -5.20 -12.36
CA GLU A 202 -10.61 -4.30 -12.46
C GLU A 202 -10.42 -3.02 -11.62
N ASN A 203 -9.84 -3.13 -10.42
CA ASN A 203 -9.49 -1.97 -9.59
C ASN A 203 -8.33 -1.15 -10.19
N LEU A 204 -7.32 -1.82 -10.76
CA LEU A 204 -6.22 -1.17 -11.49
C LEU A 204 -6.75 -0.36 -12.68
N VAL A 205 -7.68 -0.93 -13.47
CA VAL A 205 -8.35 -0.22 -14.58
C VAL A 205 -9.05 1.04 -14.09
N VAL A 206 -9.81 0.95 -12.99
CA VAL A 206 -10.48 2.10 -12.38
C VAL A 206 -9.48 3.15 -11.91
N VAL A 207 -8.36 2.74 -11.30
CA VAL A 207 -7.30 3.67 -10.86
C VAL A 207 -6.65 4.40 -12.02
N LEU A 208 -6.27 3.70 -13.09
CA LEU A 208 -5.66 4.30 -14.28
C LEU A 208 -6.66 5.11 -15.10
N GLY A 209 -7.95 4.79 -15.03
CA GLY A 209 -9.04 5.56 -15.63
C GLY A 209 -9.28 6.95 -15.03
N LYS A 210 -8.65 7.28 -13.89
CA LYS A 210 -8.65 8.64 -13.31
C LYS A 210 -7.75 9.64 -14.06
N TYR A 211 -6.81 9.15 -14.87
CA TYR A 211 -5.72 9.93 -15.45
C TYR A 211 -5.87 10.06 -16.96
N ASP A 212 -5.61 11.25 -17.50
CA ASP A 212 -5.48 11.45 -18.94
C ASP A 212 -4.22 10.71 -19.43
N HIS A 213 -4.44 9.61 -20.12
CA HIS A 213 -3.38 8.74 -20.61
C HIS A 213 -2.50 9.37 -21.71
N ASN A 214 -2.91 10.53 -22.26
CA ASN A 214 -2.14 11.34 -23.18
C ASN A 214 -1.13 12.27 -22.47
N GLN A 215 -1.12 12.32 -21.13
CA GLN A 215 -0.10 13.02 -20.34
C GLN A 215 0.95 12.04 -19.79
N MET A 216 2.07 12.60 -19.31
CA MET A 216 3.16 11.82 -18.69
C MET A 216 2.87 11.52 -17.21
N TYR A 217 2.40 10.30 -16.92
CA TYR A 217 2.13 9.81 -15.58
C TYR A 217 2.98 8.59 -15.20
N TYR A 218 3.58 8.66 -14.01
CA TYR A 218 4.17 7.53 -13.27
C TYR A 218 3.33 7.30 -12.02
N VAL A 219 2.63 6.17 -11.94
CA VAL A 219 1.62 5.88 -10.91
C VAL A 219 2.02 4.64 -10.10
N GLY A 220 1.93 4.68 -8.77
CA GLY A 220 2.17 3.50 -7.94
C GLY A 220 2.29 3.79 -6.44
N GLY A 221 2.80 2.83 -5.68
CA GLY A 221 2.88 2.87 -4.21
C GLY A 221 4.30 2.91 -3.65
N ASN A 222 4.48 3.60 -2.52
CA ASN A 222 5.69 3.48 -1.71
C ASN A 222 5.64 2.22 -0.82
N SER A 223 6.78 1.83 -0.27
CA SER A 223 6.87 0.79 0.76
C SER A 223 6.16 1.21 2.06
N GLU A 224 5.56 0.26 2.76
CA GLU A 224 4.97 0.44 4.09
C GLU A 224 6.03 0.77 5.16
N SER A 225 7.24 0.24 4.99
CA SER A 225 8.35 0.41 5.93
C SER A 225 9.09 1.73 5.68
N VAL A 226 9.18 2.62 6.68
CA VAL A 226 9.92 3.90 6.56
C VAL A 226 11.39 3.68 6.23
N GLU A 227 12.02 2.65 6.81
CA GLU A 227 13.42 2.30 6.54
C GLU A 227 13.69 1.93 5.08
N GLN A 228 12.69 1.40 4.37
CA GLN A 228 12.80 1.16 2.93
C GLN A 228 12.82 2.49 2.19
N ASN A 229 11.82 3.35 2.43
CA ASN A 229 11.69 4.62 1.72
C ASN A 229 12.86 5.59 1.98
N VAL A 230 13.44 5.56 3.19
CA VAL A 230 14.61 6.36 3.56
C VAL A 230 15.89 5.88 2.85
N ILE A 231 16.06 4.57 2.69
CA ILE A 231 17.26 3.99 2.04
C ILE A 231 17.12 4.00 0.52
N HIS A 232 15.91 3.80 -0.01
CA HIS A 232 15.68 3.61 -1.43
C HIS A 232 15.17 4.89 -2.11
N SER A 233 13.91 5.29 -1.91
CA SER A 233 13.39 6.64 -2.21
C SER A 233 11.91 6.76 -1.84
N TYR A 234 11.50 7.91 -1.27
CA TYR A 234 10.08 8.27 -1.15
C TYR A 234 9.44 8.67 -2.50
N SER A 235 10.23 8.97 -3.52
CA SER A 235 9.75 9.36 -4.85
C SER A 235 9.66 8.19 -5.83
N MET A 236 9.77 6.95 -5.35
CA MET A 236 9.78 5.71 -6.12
C MET A 236 8.52 4.89 -5.85
N ALA A 237 7.81 4.49 -6.90
CA ALA A 237 6.91 3.34 -6.81
C ALA A 237 7.76 2.07 -6.77
N TYR A 238 7.54 1.24 -5.77
CA TYR A 238 8.31 0.02 -5.57
C TYR A 238 7.94 -1.04 -6.61
N GLY A 239 8.95 -1.70 -7.18
CA GLY A 239 8.78 -2.57 -8.35
C GLY A 239 7.81 -3.72 -8.09
N GLY A 240 7.94 -4.39 -6.95
CA GLY A 240 7.12 -5.54 -6.58
C GLY A 240 5.66 -5.19 -6.29
N GLY A 241 5.41 -4.11 -5.53
CA GLY A 241 4.08 -3.54 -5.36
C GLY A 241 3.45 -3.10 -6.69
N GLY A 242 4.27 -2.92 -7.72
CA GLY A 242 3.86 -2.62 -9.08
C GLY A 242 3.67 -1.12 -9.32
N PHE A 243 3.80 -0.74 -10.59
CA PHE A 243 3.63 0.65 -11.01
C PHE A 243 3.19 0.74 -12.47
N ALA A 244 2.52 1.83 -12.83
CA ALA A 244 2.09 2.12 -14.19
C ALA A 244 2.83 3.32 -14.77
N VAL A 245 3.15 3.25 -16.06
CA VAL A 245 3.70 4.34 -16.86
C VAL A 245 2.81 4.57 -18.07
N SER A 246 2.28 5.79 -18.22
CA SER A 246 1.50 6.22 -19.38
C SER A 246 2.31 6.11 -20.68
N TYR A 247 1.67 5.85 -21.82
CA TYR A 247 2.35 5.69 -23.10
C TYR A 247 3.29 6.85 -23.49
N PRO A 248 2.93 8.15 -23.35
CA PRO A 248 3.83 9.26 -23.67
C PRO A 248 5.10 9.28 -22.80
N LEU A 249 4.96 8.94 -21.51
CA LEU A 249 6.11 8.84 -20.61
C LEU A 249 6.98 7.63 -20.94
N ALA A 250 6.40 6.51 -21.35
CA ALA A 250 7.17 5.36 -21.82
C ALA A 250 8.00 5.75 -23.06
N ALA A 251 7.40 6.45 -24.03
CA ALA A 251 8.08 6.91 -25.24
C ALA A 251 9.27 7.84 -24.96
N GLU A 252 9.19 8.74 -23.97
CA GLU A 252 10.35 9.53 -23.53
C GLU A 252 11.37 8.72 -22.72
N LEU A 253 10.90 7.85 -21.82
CA LEU A 253 11.76 7.04 -20.96
C LEU A 253 12.66 6.11 -21.77
N VAL A 254 12.14 5.38 -22.75
CA VAL A 254 12.93 4.41 -23.54
C VAL A 254 14.09 5.04 -24.31
N ARG A 255 13.98 6.33 -24.68
CA ARG A 255 15.04 7.08 -25.38
C ARG A 255 16.26 7.31 -24.49
N VAL A 256 16.07 7.50 -23.19
CA VAL A 256 17.15 7.82 -22.24
C VAL A 256 17.59 6.63 -21.38
N LEU A 257 16.71 5.62 -21.21
CA LEU A 257 16.79 4.57 -20.20
C LEU A 257 18.16 3.87 -20.14
N ASP A 258 18.70 3.38 -21.25
CA ASP A 258 19.94 2.59 -21.23
C ASP A 258 21.16 3.43 -20.78
N SER A 259 21.21 4.70 -21.20
CA SER A 259 22.24 5.64 -20.76
C SER A 259 22.07 6.03 -19.28
N CYS A 260 20.82 6.12 -18.83
CA CYS A 260 20.44 6.47 -17.47
C CYS A 260 20.73 5.33 -16.48
N ILE A 261 20.40 4.08 -16.81
CA ILE A 261 20.75 2.89 -16.02
C ILE A 261 22.27 2.84 -15.75
N ASN A 262 23.08 3.23 -16.74
CA ASN A 262 24.53 3.34 -16.62
C ASN A 262 24.99 4.51 -15.71
N ARG A 263 24.24 5.63 -15.65
CA ARG A 263 24.48 6.71 -14.66
C ARG A 263 24.14 6.23 -13.24
N TYR A 264 23.02 5.54 -13.07
CA TYR A 264 22.56 4.97 -11.80
C TYR A 264 23.08 3.54 -11.53
N HIS A 265 24.31 3.22 -11.97
CA HIS A 265 24.92 1.91 -11.83
C HIS A 265 25.12 1.45 -10.37
N LYS A 266 25.12 2.39 -9.41
CA LYS A 266 25.25 2.13 -7.96
C LYS A 266 23.94 1.81 -7.26
N PHE A 267 22.79 2.09 -7.89
CA PHE A 267 21.48 1.80 -7.30
C PHE A 267 21.23 0.29 -7.20
N PHE A 268 20.55 -0.11 -6.12
CA PHE A 268 20.31 -1.49 -5.71
C PHE A 268 19.29 -2.17 -6.62
N GLY A 269 18.09 -1.60 -6.71
CA GLY A 269 16.93 -2.16 -7.42
C GLY A 269 16.76 -1.65 -8.85
N SER A 270 15.85 -2.29 -9.59
CA SER A 270 15.40 -1.85 -10.92
C SER A 270 14.51 -0.61 -10.83
N ASP A 271 13.56 -0.63 -9.89
CA ASP A 271 12.68 0.47 -9.51
C ASP A 271 13.44 1.76 -9.21
N GLN A 272 14.53 1.69 -8.43
CA GLN A 272 15.39 2.85 -8.17
C GLN A 272 16.00 3.42 -9.46
N LYS A 273 16.43 2.56 -10.39
CA LYS A 273 17.04 3.00 -11.65
C LYS A 273 15.99 3.68 -12.53
N VAL A 274 14.80 3.09 -12.64
CA VAL A 274 13.65 3.70 -13.33
C VAL A 274 13.28 5.05 -12.70
N GLN A 275 13.18 5.14 -11.36
CA GLN A 275 12.90 6.40 -10.66
C GLN A 275 13.99 7.45 -10.86
N GLY A 276 15.27 7.05 -10.94
CA GLY A 276 16.38 7.91 -11.34
C GLY A 276 16.13 8.51 -12.72
N CYS A 277 15.80 7.68 -13.72
CA CYS A 277 15.51 8.14 -15.08
C CYS A 277 14.30 9.06 -15.17
N LEU A 278 13.23 8.74 -14.44
CA LEU A 278 12.04 9.60 -14.33
C LEU A 278 12.38 10.95 -13.68
N SER A 279 13.34 10.99 -12.76
CA SER A 279 13.85 12.24 -12.17
C SER A 279 14.67 13.08 -13.16
N GLU A 280 15.38 12.45 -14.11
CA GLU A 280 16.06 13.17 -15.20
C GLU A 280 15.07 13.77 -16.20
N ILE A 281 13.94 13.10 -16.46
CA ILE A 281 12.84 13.61 -17.29
C ILE A 281 12.03 14.69 -16.52
N GLY A 282 12.03 14.63 -15.19
CA GLY A 282 11.32 15.57 -14.31
C GLY A 282 9.91 15.13 -13.91
N ILE A 283 9.57 13.84 -14.03
CA ILE A 283 8.24 13.31 -13.68
C ILE A 283 8.21 12.79 -12.24
N PRO A 284 7.33 13.32 -11.38
CA PRO A 284 7.16 12.84 -10.01
C PRO A 284 6.29 11.57 -9.95
N LEU A 285 6.44 10.83 -8.84
CA LEU A 285 5.52 9.76 -8.50
C LEU A 285 4.12 10.30 -8.17
N THR A 286 3.13 9.84 -8.91
CA THR A 286 1.71 9.95 -8.58
C THR A 286 1.34 8.78 -7.65
N ARG A 287 1.14 9.08 -6.36
CA ARG A 287 0.93 8.05 -5.33
C ARG A 287 -0.51 7.55 -5.30
N GLU A 288 -0.67 6.24 -5.36
CA GLU A 288 -1.94 5.53 -5.20
C GLU A 288 -1.87 4.57 -4.01
N LEU A 289 -2.84 4.66 -3.10
CA LEU A 289 -2.77 4.01 -1.78
C LEU A 289 -3.05 2.50 -1.78
N GLY A 290 -3.52 1.94 -2.90
CA GLY A 290 -3.83 0.52 -3.03
C GLY A 290 -2.73 -0.35 -3.65
N PHE A 291 -1.59 0.26 -4.02
CA PHE A 291 -0.42 -0.49 -4.46
C PHE A 291 0.43 -0.87 -3.24
N HIS A 292 0.45 -2.16 -2.88
CA HIS A 292 1.16 -2.62 -1.69
C HIS A 292 2.38 -3.47 -2.02
N GLN A 293 3.56 -2.91 -1.72
CA GLN A 293 4.84 -3.61 -1.74
C GLN A 293 4.92 -4.67 -0.62
N LEU A 294 4.23 -4.44 0.50
CA LEU A 294 4.23 -5.29 1.70
C LEU A 294 5.63 -5.65 2.19
N ASP A 295 6.54 -4.67 2.21
CA ASP A 295 7.83 -4.79 2.91
C ASP A 295 7.59 -4.74 4.43
N ILE A 296 6.98 -5.80 4.95
CA ILE A 296 6.70 -6.03 6.36
C ILE A 296 6.99 -7.51 6.70
N ARG A 297 7.05 -7.84 7.98
CA ARG A 297 7.28 -9.22 8.47
C ARG A 297 6.15 -9.64 9.41
N GLY A 298 5.79 -10.92 9.40
CA GLY A 298 4.67 -11.46 10.19
C GLY A 298 3.34 -11.33 9.43
N HIS A 299 2.27 -10.94 10.12
CA HIS A 299 0.92 -10.97 9.57
C HIS A 299 0.47 -9.59 9.09
N SER A 300 0.07 -9.48 7.82
CA SER A 300 -0.51 -8.27 7.21
C SER A 300 -1.90 -7.88 7.73
N TYR A 301 -2.49 -8.65 8.66
CA TYR A 301 -3.86 -8.50 9.15
C TYR A 301 -4.24 -7.06 9.46
N GLY A 302 -3.48 -6.38 10.31
CA GLY A 302 -3.83 -5.04 10.77
C GLY A 302 -3.79 -3.96 9.69
N LEU A 303 -2.97 -4.15 8.65
CA LEU A 303 -2.92 -3.28 7.47
C LEU A 303 -4.15 -3.53 6.59
N LEU A 304 -4.43 -4.79 6.24
CA LEU A 304 -5.53 -5.13 5.33
C LEU A 304 -6.92 -4.93 5.96
N ALA A 305 -7.05 -5.17 7.28
CA ALA A 305 -8.28 -4.93 8.03
C ALA A 305 -8.62 -3.43 8.21
N ALA A 306 -7.61 -2.56 8.14
CA ALA A 306 -7.74 -1.11 8.21
C ALA A 306 -7.28 -0.44 6.90
N HIS A 307 -7.50 -1.10 5.76
CA HIS A 307 -7.10 -0.63 4.44
C HIS A 307 -7.61 0.82 4.21
N PRO A 308 -6.79 1.71 3.62
CA PRO A 308 -7.20 3.09 3.33
C PRO A 308 -8.45 3.14 2.44
N VAL A 309 -9.14 4.29 2.43
CA VAL A 309 -10.32 4.52 1.58
C VAL A 309 -9.88 4.77 0.14
N ALA A 310 -9.47 3.69 -0.51
CA ALA A 310 -8.95 3.59 -1.87
C ALA A 310 -9.19 2.16 -2.37
N PRO A 311 -9.33 1.92 -3.69
CA PRO A 311 -9.42 0.57 -4.21
C PRO A 311 -8.09 -0.17 -3.97
N LEU A 312 -8.15 -1.45 -3.57
CA LEU A 312 -6.97 -2.32 -3.53
C LEU A 312 -6.52 -2.62 -4.97
N VAL A 313 -5.25 -2.41 -5.29
CA VAL A 313 -4.69 -2.55 -6.65
C VAL A 313 -3.74 -3.73 -6.76
N SER A 314 -2.90 -3.96 -5.75
CA SER A 314 -1.91 -5.05 -5.76
C SER A 314 -1.48 -5.45 -4.35
N LEU A 315 -1.01 -6.70 -4.23
CA LEU A 315 -0.32 -7.22 -3.05
C LEU A 315 0.94 -7.97 -3.51
N HIS A 316 2.08 -7.70 -2.89
CA HIS A 316 3.37 -8.29 -3.22
C HIS A 316 4.00 -9.03 -2.00
N HIS A 317 5.12 -9.73 -2.18
CA HIS A 317 5.88 -10.42 -1.12
C HIS A 317 5.05 -11.38 -0.22
N ILE A 318 3.91 -11.91 -0.69
CA ILE A 318 3.02 -12.77 0.12
C ILE A 318 3.74 -14.04 0.61
N ASN A 319 4.70 -14.54 -0.16
CA ASN A 319 5.63 -15.62 0.22
C ASN A 319 6.39 -15.35 1.53
N HIS A 320 6.63 -14.09 1.90
CA HIS A 320 7.34 -13.67 3.11
C HIS A 320 6.45 -13.34 4.31
N LEU A 321 5.12 -13.36 4.13
CA LEU A 321 4.13 -13.03 5.17
C LEU A 321 3.47 -14.28 5.75
N GLU A 322 2.73 -14.13 6.84
CA GLU A 322 1.79 -15.17 7.28
C GLU A 322 0.54 -15.21 6.36
N PRO A 323 -0.14 -16.38 6.25
CA PRO A 323 -1.38 -16.50 5.48
C PRO A 323 -2.41 -15.42 5.85
N LEU A 324 -3.12 -14.87 4.87
CA LEU A 324 -4.09 -13.79 5.10
C LEU A 324 -5.25 -14.24 5.99
N PHE A 325 -5.65 -15.50 5.84
CA PHE A 325 -6.68 -16.17 6.60
C PHE A 325 -6.05 -17.28 7.46
N PRO A 326 -6.45 -17.39 8.73
CA PRO A 326 -5.93 -18.39 9.64
C PRO A 326 -6.36 -19.82 9.28
N ASN A 327 -5.53 -20.81 9.63
CA ASN A 327 -5.68 -22.23 9.30
C ASN A 327 -5.73 -22.53 7.79
N GLN A 328 -5.08 -21.70 6.96
CA GLN A 328 -4.95 -21.89 5.51
C GLN A 328 -3.49 -21.75 5.06
N THR A 329 -3.16 -22.26 3.88
CA THR A 329 -1.88 -21.93 3.23
C THR A 329 -1.90 -20.49 2.71
N ARG A 330 -0.72 -19.94 2.38
CA ARG A 330 -0.62 -18.61 1.74
C ARG A 330 -1.48 -18.52 0.48
N ILE A 331 -1.35 -19.49 -0.41
CA ILE A 331 -2.05 -19.51 -1.69
C ILE A 331 -3.56 -19.71 -1.53
N ASP A 332 -4.01 -20.57 -0.60
CA ASP A 332 -5.45 -20.76 -0.35
C ASP A 332 -6.07 -19.51 0.30
N SER A 333 -5.31 -18.83 1.16
CA SER A 333 -5.75 -17.56 1.75
C SER A 333 -5.88 -16.44 0.72
N LEU A 334 -5.00 -16.41 -0.30
CA LEU A 334 -5.14 -15.50 -1.44
C LEU A 334 -6.35 -15.87 -2.31
N LYS A 335 -6.51 -17.14 -2.69
CA LYS A 335 -7.68 -17.62 -3.46
C LYS A 335 -8.99 -17.22 -2.77
N ARG A 336 -9.06 -17.31 -1.44
CA ARG A 336 -10.23 -16.88 -0.65
C ARG A 336 -10.49 -15.38 -0.76
N LEU A 337 -9.45 -14.55 -0.71
CA LEU A 337 -9.59 -13.09 -0.90
C LEU A 337 -10.00 -12.75 -2.34
N ILE A 338 -9.43 -13.43 -3.33
CA ILE A 338 -9.78 -13.27 -4.75
C ILE A 338 -11.24 -13.64 -5.02
N GLY A 339 -11.75 -14.75 -4.44
CA GLY A 339 -13.17 -15.09 -4.56
C GLY A 339 -14.13 -14.04 -3.98
N ALA A 340 -13.70 -13.29 -2.95
CA ALA A 340 -14.45 -12.13 -2.45
C ALA A 340 -14.36 -10.92 -3.38
N TYR A 341 -13.19 -10.70 -3.96
CA TYR A 341 -12.94 -9.64 -4.93
C TYR A 341 -13.76 -9.84 -6.21
N GLU A 342 -13.81 -11.04 -6.80
CA GLU A 342 -14.60 -11.34 -8.01
C GLU A 342 -16.10 -11.06 -7.84
N MET A 343 -16.58 -11.03 -6.60
CA MET A 343 -17.99 -10.82 -6.27
C MET A 343 -18.36 -9.34 -6.06
N ASP A 344 -17.43 -8.51 -5.58
CA ASP A 344 -17.61 -7.05 -5.42
C ASP A 344 -16.26 -6.30 -5.53
N PRO A 345 -15.68 -6.15 -6.75
CA PRO A 345 -14.28 -5.76 -6.93
C PRO A 345 -13.89 -4.45 -6.26
N GLY A 346 -14.72 -3.42 -6.43
CA GLY A 346 -14.49 -2.08 -5.87
C GLY A 346 -14.66 -2.00 -4.34
N ARG A 347 -15.17 -3.06 -3.69
CA ARG A 347 -15.43 -3.12 -2.24
C ARG A 347 -14.38 -3.89 -1.46
N ILE A 348 -13.52 -4.68 -2.11
CA ILE A 348 -12.56 -5.54 -1.39
C ILE A 348 -11.72 -4.73 -0.39
N LEU A 349 -11.55 -5.31 0.81
CA LEU A 349 -10.91 -4.73 2.00
C LEU A 349 -11.51 -3.44 2.56
N GLN A 350 -12.51 -2.81 1.91
CA GLN A 350 -12.99 -1.51 2.34
C GLN A 350 -13.56 -1.55 3.75
N GLN A 351 -12.90 -0.83 4.66
CA GLN A 351 -13.28 -0.77 6.05
C GLN A 351 -14.52 0.10 6.23
N THR A 352 -15.56 -0.45 6.85
CA THR A 352 -16.78 0.23 7.30
C THR A 352 -16.94 0.07 8.80
N VAL A 353 -17.55 1.04 9.48
CA VAL A 353 -17.82 1.01 10.93
C VAL A 353 -19.33 1.10 11.19
N CYS A 354 -19.82 0.27 12.10
CA CYS A 354 -21.20 0.26 12.60
C CYS A 354 -21.16 0.44 14.14
N TYR A 355 -22.19 1.06 14.72
CA TYR A 355 -22.33 1.20 16.18
C TYR A 355 -23.67 0.64 16.65
N ASP A 356 -23.64 -0.24 17.66
CA ASP A 356 -24.82 -0.74 18.37
C ASP A 356 -24.95 0.03 19.69
N LEU A 357 -25.68 1.16 19.66
CA LEU A 357 -25.88 1.97 20.88
C LEU A 357 -26.75 1.28 21.93
N LYS A 358 -27.57 0.29 21.55
CA LYS A 358 -28.39 -0.51 22.47
C LYS A 358 -27.53 -1.45 23.30
N ARG A 359 -26.43 -1.97 22.73
CA ARG A 359 -25.49 -2.89 23.39
C ARG A 359 -24.15 -2.27 23.77
N ASN A 360 -23.94 -0.99 23.47
CA ASN A 360 -22.65 -0.31 23.53
C ASN A 360 -21.54 -1.00 22.71
N TRP A 361 -21.85 -1.56 21.54
CA TRP A 361 -20.85 -2.23 20.70
C TRP A 361 -20.36 -1.35 19.54
N SER A 362 -19.11 -1.54 19.14
CA SER A 362 -18.58 -1.05 17.87
C SER A 362 -18.24 -2.23 16.98
N ILE A 363 -18.55 -2.14 15.69
CA ILE A 363 -18.28 -3.19 14.72
C ILE A 363 -17.46 -2.58 13.59
N SER A 364 -16.26 -3.12 13.34
CA SER A 364 -15.44 -2.76 12.18
C SER A 364 -15.44 -3.91 11.18
N VAL A 365 -15.89 -3.65 9.95
CA VAL A 365 -15.98 -4.64 8.86
C VAL A 365 -15.01 -4.26 7.76
N SER A 366 -14.03 -5.11 7.46
CA SER A 366 -13.22 -5.04 6.24
C SER A 366 -13.80 -6.04 5.24
N TRP A 367 -14.46 -5.51 4.21
CA TRP A 367 -15.30 -6.33 3.33
C TRP A 367 -14.51 -7.41 2.58
N GLY A 368 -15.01 -8.64 2.63
CA GLY A 368 -14.37 -9.79 2.02
C GLY A 368 -13.19 -10.36 2.81
N TYR A 369 -12.91 -9.83 4.01
CA TYR A 369 -11.75 -10.23 4.81
C TYR A 369 -12.05 -10.53 6.28
N THR A 370 -12.42 -9.53 7.08
CA THR A 370 -12.56 -9.70 8.54
C THR A 370 -13.62 -8.76 9.13
N LEU A 371 -14.19 -9.17 10.25
CA LEU A 371 -15.04 -8.34 11.10
C LEU A 371 -14.49 -8.38 12.54
N GLN A 372 -14.50 -7.22 13.19
CA GLN A 372 -14.04 -7.02 14.56
C GLN A 372 -15.20 -6.48 15.40
N LEU A 373 -15.62 -7.24 16.41
CA LEU A 373 -16.65 -6.83 17.36
C LEU A 373 -16.00 -6.34 18.65
N TYR A 374 -16.23 -5.08 19.01
CA TYR A 374 -15.78 -4.47 20.25
C TYR A 374 -16.97 -4.36 21.21
N PRO A 375 -16.92 -4.99 22.40
CA PRO A 375 -17.96 -4.83 23.44
C PRO A 375 -17.86 -3.48 24.19
N SER A 376 -17.60 -2.41 23.45
CA SER A 376 -17.50 -1.03 23.90
C SER A 376 -17.66 -0.07 22.73
N LEU A 377 -17.99 1.20 23.01
CA LEU A 377 -18.01 2.28 22.03
C LEU A 377 -16.58 2.82 21.85
N VAL A 378 -15.97 2.52 20.70
CA VAL A 378 -14.59 2.85 20.34
C VAL A 378 -14.60 3.93 19.26
N SER A 379 -13.72 4.92 19.35
CA SER A 379 -13.71 6.02 18.39
C SER A 379 -13.42 5.53 16.96
N ALA A 380 -14.04 6.15 15.95
CA ALA A 380 -13.76 5.82 14.56
C ALA A 380 -12.27 6.03 14.21
N LYS A 381 -11.59 6.98 14.86
CA LYS A 381 -10.13 7.19 14.72
C LYS A 381 -9.34 5.96 15.16
N ASP A 382 -9.67 5.38 16.31
CA ASP A 382 -8.96 4.20 16.82
C ASP A 382 -9.30 2.96 16.00
N LEU A 383 -10.58 2.76 15.65
CA LEU A 383 -11.02 1.65 14.79
C LEU A 383 -10.31 1.63 13.43
N THR A 384 -10.06 2.81 12.87
CA THR A 384 -9.38 3.00 11.57
C THR A 384 -7.86 3.07 11.67
N THR A 385 -7.30 2.98 12.88
CA THR A 385 -5.86 2.82 13.08
C THR A 385 -5.51 1.34 12.97
N ALA A 386 -4.54 1.02 12.10
CA ALA A 386 -4.11 -0.35 11.84
C ALA A 386 -3.61 -1.06 13.10
N TRP A 387 -3.97 -2.33 13.30
CA TRP A 387 -3.35 -3.14 14.36
C TRP A 387 -1.89 -3.41 14.02
N LEU A 388 -1.00 -3.35 15.01
CA LEU A 388 0.39 -3.74 14.82
C LEU A 388 0.53 -5.27 14.89
N THR A 389 0.22 -5.93 13.77
CA THR A 389 0.38 -7.40 13.60
C THR A 389 1.65 -7.78 12.85
N PHE A 390 2.48 -6.80 12.52
CA PHE A 390 3.65 -6.93 11.65
C PHE A 390 4.83 -6.10 12.16
N LYS A 391 6.00 -6.34 11.55
CA LYS A 391 7.28 -5.68 11.86
C LYS A 391 7.90 -5.10 10.58
N THR A 392 8.87 -4.19 10.73
CA THR A 392 9.62 -3.60 9.61
C THR A 392 10.48 -4.63 8.86
N TRP A 393 10.69 -4.43 7.56
CA TRP A 393 11.26 -5.42 6.64
C TRP A 393 12.71 -5.89 6.95
N ARG A 394 13.58 -4.91 7.22
CA ARG A 394 15.03 -5.07 7.43
C ARG A 394 15.33 -5.26 8.91
N THR A 395 14.78 -4.40 9.77
CA THR A 395 15.16 -4.35 11.19
C THR A 395 14.27 -5.18 12.10
N TRP A 396 13.13 -5.70 11.61
CA TRP A 396 12.17 -6.47 12.41
C TRP A 396 11.64 -5.70 13.65
N ASN A 397 11.70 -4.37 13.58
CA ASN A 397 11.23 -3.46 14.62
C ASN A 397 9.71 -3.27 14.53
N LEU A 398 9.14 -2.73 15.59
CA LEU A 398 7.71 -2.41 15.72
C LEU A 398 7.32 -1.10 15.01
N GLY A 399 8.18 -0.60 14.10
CA GLY A 399 8.03 0.64 13.35
C GLY A 399 9.38 1.35 13.12
N PRO A 400 9.39 2.54 12.51
CA PRO A 400 8.21 3.27 12.03
C PRO A 400 7.70 2.78 10.66
N PHE A 401 6.39 2.96 10.44
CA PHE A 401 5.70 2.73 9.17
C PHE A 401 5.23 4.06 8.57
N THR A 402 4.82 4.05 7.30
CA THR A 402 4.28 5.24 6.60
C THR A 402 2.87 5.64 7.05
N PHE A 403 2.28 4.90 7.99
CA PHE A 403 0.96 5.10 8.58
C PHE A 403 0.97 4.78 10.08
N ASN A 404 -0.08 5.19 10.80
CA ASN A 404 -0.20 4.98 12.25
C ASN A 404 -0.67 3.55 12.57
N THR A 405 -0.08 2.96 13.61
CA THR A 405 -0.43 1.64 14.15
C THR A 405 -0.80 1.70 15.63
N ARG A 406 -1.67 0.79 16.09
CA ARG A 406 -2.03 0.60 17.51
C ARG A 406 -1.69 -0.80 18.01
N PHE A 407 -1.34 -0.90 19.28
CA PHE A 407 -1.00 -2.16 19.96
C PHE A 407 -2.25 -2.82 20.54
N PHE A 408 -2.27 -4.16 20.55
CA PHE A 408 -3.20 -4.93 21.37
C PHE A 408 -3.07 -4.54 22.84
N SER A 409 -4.20 -4.54 23.54
CA SER A 409 -4.21 -4.37 24.98
C SER A 409 -3.73 -5.64 25.68
N GLN A 410 -3.00 -5.48 26.79
CA GLN A 410 -2.73 -6.58 27.72
C GLN A 410 -4.00 -7.05 28.45
N ASP A 411 -5.00 -6.18 28.56
CA ASP A 411 -6.33 -6.48 29.06
C ASP A 411 -7.17 -7.07 27.92
N PRO A 412 -7.56 -8.37 27.97
CA PRO A 412 -8.31 -9.01 26.89
C PRO A 412 -9.67 -8.35 26.63
N CYS A 413 -10.30 -7.74 27.64
CA CYS A 413 -11.60 -7.08 27.51
C CYS A 413 -11.58 -5.83 26.62
N LYS A 414 -10.39 -5.26 26.37
CA LYS A 414 -10.19 -4.11 25.47
C LYS A 414 -9.85 -4.50 24.04
N ASN A 415 -9.61 -5.79 23.77
CA ASN A 415 -9.41 -6.31 22.42
C ASN A 415 -10.76 -6.72 21.82
N PRO A 416 -10.94 -6.69 20.49
CA PRO A 416 -12.18 -7.14 19.87
C PRO A 416 -12.23 -8.67 19.74
N VAL A 417 -13.45 -9.20 19.61
CA VAL A 417 -13.68 -10.55 19.11
C VAL A 417 -13.48 -10.54 17.58
N PHE A 418 -12.64 -11.46 17.09
CA PHE A 418 -12.25 -11.56 15.69
C PHE A 418 -13.10 -12.58 14.91
N TYR A 419 -13.55 -12.16 13.73
CA TYR A 419 -14.28 -12.96 12.76
C TYR A 419 -13.58 -12.85 11.41
N PHE A 420 -13.52 -13.94 10.66
CA PHE A 420 -12.97 -13.97 9.31
C PHE A 420 -14.08 -14.30 8.32
N MET A 421 -13.98 -13.77 7.10
CA MET A 421 -14.95 -14.07 6.05
C MET A 421 -14.99 -15.59 5.83
N ASP A 422 -16.17 -16.16 5.99
CA ASP A 422 -16.44 -17.58 5.76
C ASP A 422 -16.79 -17.81 4.29
N ARG A 423 -17.78 -17.06 3.79
CA ARG A 423 -18.36 -17.16 2.44
C ARG A 423 -18.80 -15.80 1.92
N VAL A 424 -18.93 -15.71 0.60
CA VAL A 424 -19.43 -14.56 -0.16
C VAL A 424 -20.46 -15.02 -1.18
N GLU A 425 -21.58 -14.31 -1.29
CA GLU A 425 -22.73 -14.70 -2.12
C GLU A 425 -23.33 -13.46 -2.80
N LYS A 426 -23.78 -13.57 -4.06
CA LYS A 426 -24.60 -12.55 -4.72
C LYS A 426 -26.07 -12.79 -4.37
N THR A 427 -26.77 -11.74 -3.94
CA THR A 427 -28.13 -11.83 -3.40
C THR A 427 -29.10 -11.06 -4.29
N GLY A 428 -29.64 -11.73 -5.30
CA GLY A 428 -30.33 -11.06 -6.41
C GLY A 428 -29.35 -10.44 -7.42
N SER A 429 -29.81 -9.48 -8.22
CA SER A 429 -29.00 -8.82 -9.26
C SER A 429 -27.94 -7.87 -8.69
N ASP A 430 -28.32 -7.03 -7.73
CA ASP A 430 -27.57 -5.81 -7.39
C ASP A 430 -27.05 -5.78 -5.94
N ARG A 431 -26.96 -6.94 -5.28
CA ARG A 431 -26.46 -7.04 -3.90
C ARG A 431 -25.45 -8.15 -3.70
N THR A 432 -24.55 -7.91 -2.76
CA THR A 432 -23.50 -8.82 -2.33
C THR A 432 -23.64 -9.04 -0.83
N SER A 433 -23.36 -10.25 -0.36
CA SER A 433 -23.47 -10.65 1.04
C SER A 433 -22.23 -11.44 1.45
N THR A 434 -21.72 -11.19 2.65
CA THR A 434 -20.60 -11.91 3.24
C THR A 434 -20.98 -12.39 4.63
N THR A 435 -20.75 -13.68 4.90
CA THR A 435 -20.84 -14.23 6.26
C THR A 435 -19.44 -14.22 6.87
N TYR A 436 -19.29 -13.72 8.09
CA TYR A 436 -18.06 -13.80 8.87
C TYR A 436 -18.29 -14.75 10.03
N LYS A 437 -17.40 -15.73 10.21
CA LYS A 437 -17.46 -16.67 11.35
C LYS A 437 -16.38 -16.33 12.36
N LYS A 438 -16.75 -16.45 13.63
CA LYS A 438 -15.82 -16.45 14.76
C LYS A 438 -14.93 -17.67 14.62
N GLN A 439 -13.62 -17.47 14.67
CA GLN A 439 -12.71 -18.61 14.69
C GLN A 439 -12.38 -18.98 16.13
N ALA A 440 -12.30 -20.28 16.42
CA ALA A 440 -11.70 -20.76 17.66
C ALA A 440 -10.21 -20.42 17.63
N LEU A 441 -9.76 -19.58 18.56
CA LEU A 441 -8.34 -19.31 18.77
C LEU A 441 -7.66 -20.60 19.24
N THR A 442 -6.73 -21.13 18.45
CA THR A 442 -5.96 -22.33 18.76
C THR A 442 -4.80 -22.01 19.71
N THR A 443 -5.08 -21.37 20.84
CA THR A 443 -4.15 -21.20 21.95
C THR A 443 -4.86 -21.33 23.29
N SER A 444 -4.33 -22.19 24.14
CA SER A 444 -4.74 -22.39 25.55
C SER A 444 -4.48 -21.18 26.45
N ASP A 445 -3.79 -20.15 25.93
CA ASP A 445 -3.32 -18.99 26.70
C ASP A 445 -4.10 -17.70 26.42
N ALA A 446 -5.05 -17.72 25.48
CA ALA A 446 -5.93 -16.58 25.23
C ALA A 446 -6.95 -16.45 26.38
N HIS A 447 -6.53 -15.76 27.45
CA HIS A 447 -7.38 -15.42 28.59
C HIS A 447 -8.60 -14.68 28.05
N GLN A 448 -9.76 -15.34 28.06
CA GLN A 448 -10.99 -14.72 27.58
C GLN A 448 -11.43 -13.67 28.59
N CYS A 449 -12.05 -12.58 28.11
CA CYS A 449 -12.60 -11.59 29.01
C CYS A 449 -13.76 -12.20 29.81
N GLU A 450 -13.57 -12.34 31.12
CA GLU A 450 -14.58 -12.88 32.06
C GLU A 450 -15.64 -11.83 32.46
N HIS A 451 -15.57 -10.60 31.92
CA HIS A 451 -16.52 -9.54 32.24
C HIS A 451 -17.91 -9.85 31.64
N VAL A 452 -18.96 -9.65 32.44
CA VAL A 452 -20.35 -10.01 32.08
C VAL A 452 -20.80 -9.34 30.77
N ASP A 453 -20.48 -8.06 30.58
CA ASP A 453 -20.80 -7.30 29.36
C ASP A 453 -20.16 -7.89 28.08
N TYR A 454 -19.06 -8.64 28.24
CA TYR A 454 -18.33 -9.27 27.14
C TYR A 454 -18.94 -10.64 26.77
N ALA A 455 -19.69 -11.29 27.68
CA ALA A 455 -20.31 -12.59 27.45
C ALA A 455 -21.33 -12.58 26.29
N ALA A 456 -22.16 -11.53 26.21
CA ALA A 456 -23.13 -11.37 25.12
C ALA A 456 -22.45 -11.25 23.74
N ALA A 457 -21.27 -10.63 23.67
CA ALA A 457 -20.47 -10.54 22.45
C ALA A 457 -19.71 -11.85 22.15
N LEU A 458 -19.36 -12.64 23.18
CA LEU A 458 -18.76 -13.96 23.00
C LEU A 458 -19.77 -14.99 22.46
N ALA A 459 -21.06 -14.85 22.77
CA ALA A 459 -22.13 -15.74 22.28
C ALA A 459 -22.45 -15.57 20.78
N ILE A 460 -21.99 -14.49 20.14
CA ILE A 460 -22.14 -14.32 18.70
C ILE A 460 -21.12 -15.20 17.96
N HIS A 461 -21.62 -16.15 17.17
CA HIS A 461 -20.77 -17.06 16.38
C HIS A 461 -20.53 -16.58 14.94
N SER A 462 -21.44 -15.79 14.39
CA SER A 462 -21.33 -15.27 13.02
C SER A 462 -22.05 -13.94 12.83
N PHE A 463 -21.63 -13.20 11.81
CA PHE A 463 -22.31 -12.02 11.30
C PHE A 463 -22.62 -12.22 9.81
N ASN A 464 -23.77 -11.72 9.36
CA ASN A 464 -24.05 -11.54 7.94
C ASN A 464 -23.97 -10.05 7.61
N VAL A 465 -23.20 -9.68 6.60
CA VAL A 465 -23.06 -8.30 6.15
C VAL A 465 -23.48 -8.23 4.69
N SER A 466 -24.47 -7.41 4.36
CA SER A 466 -24.92 -7.22 2.98
C SER A 466 -24.68 -5.79 2.51
N ALA A 467 -24.51 -5.62 1.21
CA ALA A 467 -24.36 -4.32 0.58
C ALA A 467 -25.03 -4.33 -0.81
N PRO A 468 -25.48 -3.18 -1.34
CA PRO A 468 -25.60 -3.01 -2.78
C PRO A 468 -24.22 -3.23 -3.44
N HIS A 469 -24.18 -3.81 -4.64
CA HIS A 469 -22.93 -3.96 -5.40
C HIS A 469 -22.23 -2.61 -5.51
N PHE A 470 -20.91 -2.56 -5.30
CA PHE A 470 -20.18 -1.29 -5.33
C PHE A 470 -20.21 -0.70 -6.75
N ASN A 471 -20.40 0.62 -6.87
CA ASN A 471 -20.31 1.32 -8.14
C ASN A 471 -18.86 1.80 -8.35
N PRO A 472 -18.09 1.26 -9.30
CA PRO A 472 -16.68 1.61 -9.48
C PRO A 472 -16.44 3.09 -9.77
N GLU A 473 -17.41 3.81 -10.37
CA GLU A 473 -17.33 5.25 -10.63
C GLU A 473 -17.30 6.11 -9.36
N LEU A 474 -17.51 5.52 -8.17
CA LEU A 474 -17.27 6.20 -6.90
C LEU A 474 -15.77 6.43 -6.63
N TRP A 475 -14.88 5.60 -7.16
CA TRP A 475 -13.43 5.80 -7.07
C TRP A 475 -12.90 6.93 -7.96
N ASN A 476 -13.69 7.35 -8.95
CA ASN A 476 -13.42 8.52 -9.79
C ASN A 476 -13.90 9.84 -9.15
N LYS A 477 -14.38 9.81 -7.90
CA LYS A 477 -14.90 10.94 -7.14
C LYS A 477 -14.11 11.12 -5.84
N ALA A 478 -14.43 12.15 -5.06
CA ALA A 478 -13.88 12.31 -3.72
C ALA A 478 -14.19 11.06 -2.86
N PRO A 479 -13.17 10.29 -2.43
CA PRO A 479 -13.40 9.01 -1.76
C PRO A 479 -13.97 9.23 -0.36
N ARG A 480 -15.01 8.46 -0.02
CA ARG A 480 -15.67 8.50 1.29
C ARG A 480 -16.02 7.09 1.72
N ARG A 481 -15.69 6.74 2.98
CA ARG A 481 -16.11 5.50 3.62
C ARG A 481 -17.64 5.39 3.61
N GLN A 482 -18.15 4.18 3.34
CA GLN A 482 -19.58 3.88 3.39
C GLN A 482 -20.07 3.78 4.84
N CYS A 483 -21.36 4.01 5.04
CA CYS A 483 -22.00 3.94 6.36
C CYS A 483 -22.63 2.55 6.56
N CYS A 484 -22.91 2.19 7.81
CA CYS A 484 -23.45 0.89 8.18
C CYS A 484 -24.60 0.99 9.16
N GLU A 485 -25.59 0.13 8.97
CA GLU A 485 -26.75 -0.06 9.84
C GLU A 485 -26.82 -1.49 10.34
N ILE A 486 -27.32 -1.67 11.56
CA ILE A 486 -27.66 -2.98 12.13
C ILE A 486 -29.15 -3.20 11.85
N ILE A 487 -29.47 -4.01 10.84
CA ILE A 487 -30.84 -4.18 10.34
C ILE A 487 -31.60 -5.31 11.04
N ASN A 488 -30.87 -6.26 11.62
CA ASN A 488 -31.38 -7.23 12.57
C ASN A 488 -30.29 -7.41 13.63
N ASP A 489 -30.60 -7.14 14.88
CA ASP A 489 -29.63 -7.20 15.95
C ASP A 489 -29.21 -8.64 16.28
N GLY A 490 -29.97 -9.63 15.80
CA GLY A 490 -29.84 -11.05 16.11
C GLY A 490 -30.46 -11.32 17.47
N ASP A 491 -31.47 -12.20 17.50
CA ASP A 491 -32.15 -12.59 18.75
C ASP A 491 -31.11 -13.00 19.80
N THR A 492 -31.25 -12.50 21.03
CA THR A 492 -30.20 -12.48 22.05
C THR A 492 -29.93 -13.85 22.71
N THR A 493 -30.29 -14.93 22.04
CA THR A 493 -30.00 -16.32 22.41
C THR A 493 -28.66 -16.77 21.83
N GLU A 494 -28.05 -17.81 22.42
CA GLU A 494 -26.86 -18.45 21.86
C GLU A 494 -27.06 -18.81 20.37
N GLY A 495 -26.08 -18.51 19.52
CA GLY A 495 -26.17 -18.77 18.08
C GLY A 495 -26.80 -17.65 17.24
N GLY A 496 -27.22 -16.54 17.83
CA GLY A 496 -27.67 -15.34 17.10
C GLY A 496 -26.67 -14.90 16.02
N THR A 497 -27.17 -14.56 14.83
CA THR A 497 -26.37 -14.05 13.70
C THR A 497 -26.86 -12.65 13.31
N PRO A 498 -26.24 -11.58 13.85
CA PRO A 498 -26.64 -10.21 13.54
C PRO A 498 -26.45 -9.90 12.05
N GLN A 499 -27.33 -9.05 11.52
CA GLN A 499 -27.34 -8.63 10.13
C GLN A 499 -26.97 -7.16 10.00
N LEU A 500 -25.93 -6.90 9.22
CA LEU A 500 -25.39 -5.58 8.95
C LEU A 500 -25.66 -5.19 7.50
N LEU A 501 -25.95 -3.91 7.27
CA LEU A 501 -26.17 -3.32 5.95
C LEU A 501 -25.13 -2.22 5.71
N ILE A 502 -24.24 -2.42 4.75
CA ILE A 502 -23.35 -1.35 4.27
C ILE A 502 -24.07 -0.59 3.14
N ARG A 503 -24.11 0.75 3.25
CA ARG A 503 -24.75 1.64 2.27
C ARG A 503 -23.97 2.93 2.07
N GLY A 504 -24.38 3.72 1.06
CA GLY A 504 -23.95 5.12 0.98
C GLY A 504 -24.34 5.89 2.24
N CYS A 505 -23.47 6.78 2.71
CA CYS A 505 -23.82 7.69 3.78
C CYS A 505 -24.78 8.77 3.28
N ASN A 506 -25.80 9.07 4.09
CA ASN A 506 -26.74 10.16 3.87
C ASN A 506 -26.01 11.53 3.93
N GLN A 507 -26.72 12.57 3.48
CA GLN A 507 -26.25 13.94 3.63
C GLN A 507 -26.13 14.29 5.12
N TYR A 508 -25.01 14.90 5.51
CA TYR A 508 -24.66 15.23 6.91
C TYR A 508 -24.48 14.05 7.88
N GLU A 509 -24.59 12.80 7.44
CA GLU A 509 -24.33 11.62 8.29
C GLU A 509 -22.83 11.45 8.59
N SER A 510 -22.50 11.07 9.83
CA SER A 510 -21.19 10.59 10.23
C SER A 510 -21.23 9.07 10.45
N VAL A 511 -20.10 8.39 10.28
CA VAL A 511 -20.00 6.96 10.65
C VAL A 511 -20.10 6.73 12.15
N THR A 512 -19.84 7.76 12.96
CA THR A 512 -20.13 7.79 14.39
C THR A 512 -21.47 8.50 14.60
N PRO A 513 -22.45 7.89 15.30
CA PRO A 513 -23.73 8.53 15.60
C PRO A 513 -23.55 9.76 16.51
N ASN A 514 -24.53 10.67 16.46
CA ASN A 514 -24.59 11.88 17.30
C ASN A 514 -25.12 11.60 18.70
#